data_AF-A0A1X7SMX6-F1
#
_entry.id   AF-A0A1X7SMX6-F1
#
_cell.length_a   1.000
_cell.length_b   1.000
_cell.length_c   1.000
_cell.angle_alpha   90.00
_cell.angle_beta   90.00
_cell.angle_gamma   90.00
#
_symmetry.space_group_name_H-M   'P 1'
#
loop_
_entity.id
_entity.type
_entity.pdbx_description
1 polymer ?
#
loop_
_entity_poly.entity_id
_entity_poly.type
_entity_poly.pdbx_seq_one_letter_code
_entity_poly.pdbx_strand_id
1 'polypeptide(L)'
;MVTDGSLQVRCLSASLLGQFTSVSERFLLQTLDKKLMSHLRYVKSDHDRARELHTQGSWDTGQRWGGGPTKMNLDPSEVTLMSSGSCGAFVHCTEDEFMEVRSAAIQSMGQLSGRSSEFGHASLDFLIDMINDEIQS
;
A
#
# COMPACT_ATOMS: atom_id res chain seq x y z
N MET A 1 6.74 -1.12 -4.59
CA MET A 1 7.23 -1.29 -5.98
C MET A 1 8.36 -2.30 -5.95
N VAL A 2 8.20 -3.46 -6.60
CA VAL A 2 9.28 -4.45 -6.75
C VAL A 2 9.99 -4.11 -8.06
N THR A 3 11.17 -3.49 -7.98
CA THR A 3 11.81 -2.84 -9.15
C THR A 3 13.18 -3.39 -9.50
N ASP A 4 13.63 -4.45 -8.83
CA ASP A 4 14.95 -4.98 -9.10
C ASP A 4 14.98 -5.65 -10.48
N GLY A 5 16.01 -5.35 -11.28
CA GLY A 5 16.17 -5.94 -12.61
C GLY A 5 16.52 -7.43 -12.57
N SER A 6 17.01 -7.92 -11.43
CA SER A 6 17.33 -9.33 -11.24
C SER A 6 16.09 -10.12 -10.81
N LEU A 7 15.65 -11.02 -11.68
CA LEU A 7 14.59 -11.99 -11.38
C LEU A 7 14.85 -12.73 -10.07
N GLN A 8 16.11 -13.12 -9.82
CA GLN A 8 16.51 -13.85 -8.62
C GLN A 8 16.28 -13.03 -7.35
N VAL A 9 16.58 -11.73 -7.37
CA VAL A 9 16.36 -10.83 -6.23
C VAL A 9 14.87 -10.66 -5.98
N ARG A 10 14.07 -10.51 -7.03
CA ARG A 10 12.61 -10.40 -6.91
C ARG A 10 11.99 -11.66 -6.34
N CYS A 11 12.36 -12.84 -6.84
CA CYS A 11 11.88 -14.13 -6.33
C CYS A 11 12.27 -14.31 -4.86
N LEU A 12 13.54 -14.07 -4.51
CA LEU A 12 14.02 -14.22 -3.13
C LEU A 12 13.29 -13.25 -2.18
N SER A 13 13.08 -12.00 -2.62
CA SER A 13 12.35 -11.01 -1.83
C SER A 13 10.91 -11.46 -1.58
N ALA A 14 10.21 -11.94 -2.62
CA ALA A 14 8.86 -12.47 -2.50
C ALA A 14 8.79 -13.69 -1.56
N SER A 15 9.77 -14.60 -1.64
CA SER A 15 9.87 -15.74 -0.72
C SER A 15 10.16 -15.33 0.73
N LEU A 16 10.99 -14.31 0.96
CA LEU A 16 11.32 -13.84 2.30
C LEU A 16 10.13 -13.16 2.98
N LEU A 17 9.20 -12.56 2.24
CA LEU A 17 7.98 -11.99 2.81
C LEU A 17 7.20 -13.03 3.64
N GLY A 18 7.15 -14.29 3.20
CA GLY A 18 6.47 -15.39 3.92
C GLY A 18 7.10 -15.74 5.27
N GLN A 19 8.35 -15.34 5.50
CA GLN A 19 9.09 -15.61 6.73
C GLN A 19 8.87 -14.54 7.81
N PHE A 20 8.17 -13.44 7.50
CA PHE A 20 7.86 -12.34 8.42
C PHE A 20 6.76 -12.69 9.42
N THR A 21 7.01 -13.73 10.20
CA THR A 21 6.07 -14.38 11.10
C THR A 21 5.90 -13.69 12.45
N SER A 22 6.78 -12.75 12.78
CA SER A 22 6.75 -11.94 14.01
C SER A 22 6.34 -10.48 13.73
N VAL A 23 5.76 -10.23 12.55
CA VAL A 23 5.22 -8.92 12.17
C VAL A 23 3.76 -8.84 12.61
N SER A 24 3.31 -7.66 13.04
CA SER A 24 1.91 -7.49 13.45
C SER A 24 0.97 -7.72 12.27
N GLU A 25 -0.20 -8.28 12.55
CA GLU A 25 -1.22 -8.55 11.54
C GLU A 25 -1.59 -7.31 10.73
N ARG A 26 -1.65 -6.14 11.38
CA ARG A 26 -1.87 -4.86 10.71
C ARG A 26 -0.83 -4.58 9.62
N PHE A 27 0.45 -4.79 9.89
CA PHE A 27 1.51 -4.56 8.89
C PHE A 27 1.49 -5.62 7.79
N LEU A 28 1.12 -6.87 8.12
CA LEU A 28 0.90 -7.90 7.12
C LEU A 28 -0.25 -7.51 6.18
N LEU A 29 -1.41 -7.10 6.71
CA LEU A 29 -2.55 -6.66 5.89
C LEU A 29 -2.20 -5.49 4.97
N GLN A 30 -1.30 -4.60 5.39
CA GLN A 30 -0.83 -3.48 4.56
C GLN A 30 -0.02 -3.92 3.34
N THR A 31 0.62 -5.10 3.39
CA THR A 31 1.30 -5.65 2.20
C THR A 31 0.31 -6.11 1.11
N LEU A 32 -0.97 -6.28 1.46
CA LEU A 32 -2.09 -6.59 0.55
C LEU A 32 -2.88 -5.34 0.14
N ASP A 33 -2.52 -4.13 0.58
CA ASP A 33 -3.32 -2.94 0.25
C ASP A 33 -3.06 -2.49 -1.20
N LYS A 34 -4.04 -2.74 -2.09
CA LYS A 34 -4.05 -2.25 -3.49
C LYS A 34 -4.31 -0.74 -3.56
N LYS A 35 -4.87 -0.12 -2.51
CA LYS A 35 -5.10 1.32 -2.50
C LYS A 35 -3.75 2.00 -2.38
N LEU A 36 -3.26 2.46 -3.53
CA LEU A 36 -2.41 3.65 -3.68
C LEU A 36 -2.46 4.47 -2.38
N MET A 37 -1.35 4.63 -1.68
CA MET A 37 -0.63 5.90 -1.43
C MET A 37 -1.43 7.23 -1.49
N SER A 38 -2.73 7.19 -1.30
CA SER A 38 -3.74 8.23 -1.56
C SER A 38 -4.39 8.65 -0.25
N HIS A 39 -4.57 7.72 0.70
CA HIS A 39 -4.85 8.09 2.09
C HIS A 39 -3.62 8.73 2.77
N LEU A 40 -2.40 8.40 2.35
CA LEU A 40 -1.17 9.09 2.79
C LEU A 40 -0.91 10.41 2.05
N ARG A 41 -1.74 10.74 1.04
CA ARG A 41 -1.71 11.99 0.27
C ARG A 41 -3.10 12.61 0.12
N TYR A 42 -3.98 12.46 1.11
CA TYR A 42 -5.11 13.39 1.19
C TYR A 42 -4.59 14.73 1.77
N VAL A 43 -3.80 15.44 0.98
CA VAL A 43 -3.61 16.87 1.15
C VAL A 43 -4.79 17.50 0.42
N LYS A 44 -5.75 18.11 1.13
CA LYS A 44 -6.81 18.90 0.50
C LYS A 44 -6.18 19.78 -0.60
N SER A 45 -6.65 19.61 -1.83
CA SER A 45 -6.19 20.41 -2.96
C SER A 45 -6.40 21.89 -2.65
N ASP A 46 -5.52 22.77 -3.14
CA ASP A 46 -5.73 24.23 -2.99
C ASP A 46 -7.08 24.67 -3.57
N HIS A 47 -7.61 23.91 -4.54
CA HIS A 47 -8.96 24.09 -5.08
C HIS A 47 -10.07 23.80 -4.04
N ASP A 48 -9.91 22.73 -3.25
CA ASP A 48 -10.84 22.40 -2.16
C ASP A 48 -10.81 23.45 -1.05
N ARG A 49 -9.60 23.98 -0.75
CA ARG A 49 -9.40 25.08 0.21
C ARG A 49 -10.03 26.39 -0.26
N ALA A 50 -9.86 26.75 -1.53
CA ALA A 50 -10.46 27.94 -2.12
C ALA A 50 -11.99 27.88 -2.06
N ARG A 51 -12.57 26.70 -2.28
CA ARG A 51 -14.03 26.47 -2.17
C ARG A 51 -14.54 26.62 -0.74
N GLU A 52 -13.78 26.15 0.26
CA GLU A 52 -14.10 26.28 1.69
C GLU A 52 -14.01 27.74 2.16
N LEU A 53 -13.00 28.50 1.72
CA LEU A 53 -12.87 29.93 1.98
C LEU A 53 -14.00 30.75 1.35
N HIS A 54 -14.44 30.37 0.15
CA HIS A 54 -15.60 30.96 -0.52
C HIS A 54 -16.92 30.65 0.19
N THR A 55 -17.07 29.45 0.76
CA THR A 55 -18.29 29.06 1.49
C THR A 55 -18.35 29.63 2.90
N GLN A 56 -17.22 29.99 3.51
CA GLN A 56 -17.16 30.63 4.84
C GLN A 56 -17.20 32.16 4.83
N GLY A 57 -17.34 32.79 3.65
CA GLY A 57 -17.78 34.19 3.55
C GLY A 57 -16.87 35.23 4.20
N SER A 58 -15.57 34.99 4.34
CA SER A 58 -14.63 35.99 4.85
C SER A 58 -13.58 36.31 3.79
N TRP A 59 -13.84 37.37 3.04
CA TRP A 59 -12.82 38.09 2.29
C TRP A 59 -12.43 39.29 3.15
N ASP A 60 -11.34 39.18 3.89
CA ASP A 60 -10.73 40.34 4.51
C ASP A 60 -9.32 40.57 3.96
N THR A 61 -9.13 41.80 3.53
CA THR A 61 -7.98 42.37 2.86
C THR A 61 -6.77 42.44 3.80
N GLY A 62 -5.73 41.66 3.54
CA GLY A 62 -4.46 41.84 4.26
C GLY A 62 -3.44 40.76 3.97
N GLN A 63 -2.39 41.11 3.23
CA GLN A 63 -1.28 40.23 2.91
C GLN A 63 -0.71 39.46 4.11
N ARG A 64 -0.60 38.14 4.00
CA ARG A 64 0.55 37.35 4.46
C ARG A 64 0.77 36.14 3.54
N TRP A 65 1.69 36.26 2.59
CA TRP A 65 2.27 35.10 1.91
C TRP A 65 3.17 34.38 2.92
N GLY A 66 2.63 33.39 3.62
CA GLY A 66 3.34 32.73 4.71
C GLY A 66 2.55 31.61 5.37
N GLY A 67 1.85 30.80 4.57
CA GLY A 67 1.23 29.57 5.05
C GLY A 67 2.27 28.44 5.05
N GLY A 68 3.05 28.33 6.12
CA GLY A 68 3.84 27.10 6.36
C GLY A 68 2.90 25.87 6.37
N PRO A 69 3.41 24.65 6.11
CA PRO A 69 2.56 23.47 6.08
C PRO A 69 1.89 23.26 7.44
N THR A 70 0.59 23.56 7.50
CA THR A 70 -0.29 23.14 8.60
C THR A 70 -0.17 21.63 8.71
N LYS A 71 0.43 21.16 9.82
CA LYS A 71 0.44 19.75 10.18
C LYS A 71 -1.01 19.31 10.29
N MET A 72 -1.44 18.45 9.36
CA MET A 72 -2.70 17.75 9.50
C MET A 72 -2.67 17.05 10.85
N ASN A 73 -3.72 17.22 11.65
CA ASN A 73 -3.89 16.45 12.87
C ASN A 73 -4.34 15.05 12.44
N LEU A 74 -3.41 14.30 11.86
CA LEU A 74 -3.57 12.89 11.57
C LEU A 74 -3.54 12.19 12.92
N ASP A 75 -4.54 11.36 13.20
CA ASP A 75 -4.47 10.44 14.32
C ASP A 75 -3.17 9.61 14.15
N PRO A 76 -2.26 9.57 15.14
CA PRO A 76 -1.05 8.75 15.05
C PRO A 76 -1.33 7.28 14.75
N SER A 77 -2.55 6.80 15.04
CA SER A 77 -3.01 5.46 14.69
C SER A 77 -3.39 5.31 13.21
N GLU A 78 -3.61 6.40 12.47
CA GLU A 78 -3.82 6.44 11.02
C GLU A 78 -2.53 6.69 10.23
N VAL A 79 -1.51 7.27 10.88
CA VAL A 79 -0.16 7.41 10.28
C VAL A 79 0.52 6.04 10.28
N THR A 80 0.21 5.30 9.23
CA THR A 80 0.85 4.03 8.90
C THR A 80 2.34 4.24 8.68
N LEU A 81 3.14 3.90 9.68
CA LEU A 81 4.59 4.05 9.71
C LEU A 81 5.35 2.99 8.90
N MET A 82 4.67 2.25 8.03
CA MET A 82 5.36 1.50 6.98
C MET A 82 5.83 2.51 5.95
N SER A 83 7.15 2.60 5.76
CA SER A 83 7.74 3.32 4.61
C SER A 83 6.93 2.95 3.37
N SER A 84 6.47 3.95 2.63
CA SER A 84 5.59 3.82 1.46
C SER A 84 5.97 2.69 0.49
N GLY A 85 7.24 2.28 0.46
CA GLY A 85 7.74 1.17 -0.37
C GLY A 85 7.28 -0.23 0.06
N SER A 86 6.86 -0.43 1.30
CA SER A 86 6.48 -1.74 1.87
C SER A 86 4.97 -2.02 1.83
N CYS A 87 4.15 -0.96 1.71
CA CYS A 87 2.72 -1.09 1.46
C CYS A 87 2.50 -1.68 0.06
N GLY A 88 1.55 -2.61 -0.07
CA GLY A 88 1.28 -3.30 -1.34
C GLY A 88 2.43 -4.19 -1.82
N ALA A 89 3.35 -4.62 -0.93
CA ALA A 89 4.46 -5.49 -1.33
C ALA A 89 3.99 -6.80 -1.97
N PHE A 90 2.99 -7.48 -1.42
CA PHE A 90 2.44 -8.68 -2.04
C PHE A 90 1.68 -8.37 -3.32
N VAL A 91 0.92 -7.27 -3.37
CA VAL A 91 0.24 -6.79 -4.60
C VAL A 91 1.25 -6.74 -5.75
N HIS A 92 2.39 -6.09 -5.54
CA HIS A 92 3.43 -5.99 -6.55
C HIS A 92 4.09 -7.32 -6.91
N CYS A 93 4.25 -8.24 -5.95
CA CYS A 93 4.83 -9.55 -6.24
C CYS A 93 3.84 -10.44 -7.02
N THR A 94 2.53 -10.34 -6.75
CA THR A 94 1.49 -11.06 -7.50
C THR A 94 1.29 -10.50 -8.90
N GLU A 95 1.55 -9.21 -9.10
CA GLU A 95 1.47 -8.53 -10.41
C GLU A 95 2.80 -8.53 -11.19
N ASP A 96 3.86 -9.19 -10.71
CA ASP A 96 5.17 -9.22 -11.37
C ASP A 96 5.05 -9.80 -12.79
N GLU A 97 5.92 -9.43 -13.72
CA GLU A 97 5.84 -9.92 -15.10
C GLU A 97 6.28 -11.40 -15.23
N PHE A 98 7.01 -11.94 -14.25
CA PHE A 98 7.51 -13.32 -14.27
C PHE A 98 6.75 -14.25 -13.33
N MET A 99 6.36 -15.42 -13.85
CA MET A 99 5.62 -16.45 -13.12
C MET A 99 6.34 -16.91 -11.84
N GLU A 100 7.67 -16.94 -11.85
CA GLU A 100 8.50 -17.37 -10.73
C GLU A 100 8.32 -16.46 -9.51
N VAL A 101 8.25 -15.14 -9.72
CA VAL A 101 8.03 -14.17 -8.65
C VAL A 101 6.61 -14.29 -8.11
N ARG A 102 5.61 -14.40 -9.01
CA ARG A 102 4.22 -14.61 -8.62
C ARG A 102 4.04 -15.88 -7.80
N SER A 103 4.65 -16.98 -8.23
CA SER A 103 4.62 -18.27 -7.54
C SER A 103 5.25 -18.18 -6.16
N ALA A 104 6.39 -17.52 -6.04
CA ALA A 104 7.04 -17.26 -4.75
C ALA A 104 6.15 -16.41 -3.82
N ALA A 105 5.43 -15.41 -4.37
CA ALA A 105 4.49 -14.59 -3.62
C ALA A 105 3.32 -15.41 -3.07
N ILE A 106 2.70 -16.24 -3.91
CA ILE A 106 1.58 -17.11 -3.51
C ILE A 106 2.00 -18.10 -2.42
N GLN A 107 3.17 -18.72 -2.56
CA GLN A 107 3.71 -19.60 -1.52
C GLN A 107 3.90 -18.85 -0.19
N SER A 108 4.46 -17.65 -0.23
CA SER A 108 4.63 -16.80 0.96
C SER A 108 3.32 -16.38 1.59
N MET A 109 2.31 -16.01 0.79
CA MET A 109 0.98 -15.68 1.28
C MET A 109 0.33 -16.87 1.97
N GLY A 110 0.47 -18.08 1.41
CA GLY A 110 0.00 -19.32 2.03
C GLY A 110 0.65 -19.60 3.40
N GLN A 111 1.97 -19.35 3.53
CA GLN A 111 2.68 -19.51 4.81
C GLN A 111 2.13 -18.56 5.90
N LEU A 112 1.89 -17.30 5.55
CA LEU A 112 1.36 -16.30 6.50
C LEU A 112 -0.12 -16.53 6.81
N SER A 113 -0.90 -17.02 5.84
CA SER A 113 -2.33 -17.34 6.02
C SER A 113 -2.55 -18.44 7.06
N GLY A 114 -1.60 -19.38 7.19
CA GLY A 114 -1.63 -20.39 8.26
C GLY A 114 -1.47 -19.82 9.67
N ARG A 115 -1.10 -18.54 9.80
CA ARG A 115 -0.81 -17.87 11.08
C ARG A 115 -1.78 -16.74 11.41
N SER A 116 -2.42 -16.16 10.39
CA SER A 116 -3.43 -15.11 10.53
C SER A 116 -4.62 -15.42 9.64
N SER A 117 -5.77 -15.66 10.25
CA SER A 117 -7.02 -15.92 9.53
C SER A 117 -7.49 -14.67 8.76
N GLU A 118 -7.29 -13.47 9.32
CA GLU A 118 -7.65 -12.21 8.67
C GLU A 118 -6.82 -12.00 7.40
N PHE A 119 -5.50 -12.19 7.49
CA PHE A 119 -4.61 -12.13 6.34
C PHE A 119 -4.96 -13.21 5.31
N GLY A 120 -5.30 -14.42 5.76
CA GLY A 120 -5.74 -15.51 4.91
C GLY A 120 -6.99 -15.15 4.10
N HIS A 121 -8.02 -14.59 4.75
CA HIS A 121 -9.23 -14.13 4.06
C HIS A 121 -8.92 -13.01 3.05
N ALA A 122 -8.13 -12.01 3.44
CA ALA A 122 -7.73 -10.92 2.56
C ALA A 122 -6.87 -11.39 1.37
N SER A 123 -6.14 -12.49 1.54
CA SER A 123 -5.29 -13.08 0.49
C SER A 123 -6.08 -13.82 -0.59
N LEU A 124 -7.33 -14.22 -0.31
CA LEU A 124 -8.14 -15.00 -1.27
C LEU A 124 -8.41 -14.23 -2.56
N ASP A 125 -8.67 -12.92 -2.47
CA ASP A 125 -8.92 -12.08 -3.65
C ASP A 125 -7.73 -12.11 -4.62
N PHE A 126 -6.49 -12.07 -4.09
CA PHE A 126 -5.27 -12.17 -4.89
C PHE A 126 -5.07 -13.55 -5.51
N LEU A 127 -5.44 -14.61 -4.80
CA LEU A 127 -5.37 -15.98 -5.33
C LEU A 127 -6.38 -16.17 -6.47
N ILE A 128 -7.60 -15.65 -6.30
CA ILE A 128 -8.64 -15.71 -7.32
C ILE A 128 -8.22 -14.91 -8.55
N ASP A 129 -7.67 -13.69 -8.37
CA ASP A 129 -7.11 -12.89 -9.47
C ASP A 129 -6.03 -13.70 -10.22
N MET A 130 -5.07 -14.27 -9.50
CA MET A 130 -3.98 -15.08 -10.07
C MET A 130 -4.45 -16.35 -10.79
N ILE A 131 -5.53 -16.99 -10.34
CA ILE A 131 -6.11 -18.17 -11.01
C ILE A 131 -6.81 -17.77 -12.32
N ASN A 132 -7.39 -16.58 -12.36
CA ASN A 132 -8.11 -16.06 -13.52
C ASN A 132 -7.18 -15.36 -14.53
N ASP A 133 -5.91 -15.12 -14.19
CA ASP A 133 -4.94 -14.52 -15.08
C ASP A 133 -4.66 -15.42 -16.30
N GLU A 134 -4.91 -14.89 -17.50
CA GLU A 134 -4.50 -15.52 -18.76
C GLU A 134 -3.00 -15.31 -18.97
N ILE A 135 -2.16 -16.09 -18.30
CA ILE A 135 -0.71 -16.05 -18.56
C ILE A 135 -0.46 -16.68 -19.94
N GLN A 136 -0.15 -15.84 -20.93
CA GLN A 136 0.38 -16.30 -22.22
C GLN A 136 1.75 -16.93 -21.99
N SER A 137 1.83 -18.24 -22.26
CA SER A 137 3.07 -19.03 -22.26
C SER A 137 4.01 -18.65 -23.39
#